data_AF-A0A7W1H3P0-F1
#
_entry.id   AF-A0A7W1H3P0-F1
#
_cell.length_a   1.000
_cell.length_b   1.000
_cell.length_c   1.000
_cell.angle_alpha   90.00
_cell.angle_beta   90.00
_cell.angle_gamma   90.00
#
_symmetry.space_group_name_H-M   'P 1'
#
loop_
_entity.id
_entity.type
_entity.pdbx_description
1 polymer ?
#
loop_
_entity_poly.entity_id
_entity_poly.type
_entity_poly.pdbx_seq_one_letter_code
_entity_poly.pdbx_strand_id
1 'polypeptide(L)'
;MTLLERARALVERYETELRSELPADAYLFDVHTHLGDDIDGMRGRYEELSTLLDRFGFSGAFVFCLDEPDREPGFCVPNDRTLDHAARSEGRLIPFVRLDLTANPMDEARRALDLGARGIKLHPRAQAFALDDERLGPVFELAVERGVPILIHGGRGLPPIAENLETLVRRNEGVRLIIAHAGIADMAALAGRLGGIPGVYFDTSVWSALDLLDLFRQVAPEQIVYASDYPYGRQPNSLLVSIRSARLSGFDDEQLRAMLGGTARGIVEDETPPALTEPRGGPSLVQPLTFARIHQYISMAVPMLWLRQRDAIGALGLAANAARERDGHAVESERIQELLITAGELWRESGEAASDDDRVASVRAAIQLVNLADLIAVTTRA
;
A
#
# COMPACT_ATOMS: atom_id res chain seq x y z
N MET A 1 11.38 -25.35 -17.28
CA MET A 1 10.76 -24.19 -16.63
C MET A 1 11.87 -23.43 -15.90
N THR A 2 12.09 -22.16 -16.23
CA THR A 2 13.05 -21.29 -15.53
C THR A 2 12.57 -20.99 -14.10
N LEU A 3 13.43 -20.48 -13.21
CA LEU A 3 13.02 -20.08 -11.86
C LEU A 3 11.99 -18.96 -11.89
N LEU A 4 12.11 -18.01 -12.83
CA LEU A 4 11.12 -16.96 -13.04
C LEU A 4 9.77 -17.50 -13.55
N GLU A 5 9.77 -18.47 -14.47
CA GLU A 5 8.54 -19.13 -14.92
C GLU A 5 7.87 -19.89 -13.77
N ARG A 6 8.66 -20.57 -12.92
CA ARG A 6 8.15 -21.24 -11.71
C ARG A 6 7.48 -20.22 -10.79
N ALA A 7 8.16 -19.11 -10.50
CA ALA A 7 7.63 -18.07 -9.63
C ALA A 7 6.33 -17.45 -10.17
N ARG A 8 6.25 -17.20 -11.48
CA ARG A 8 5.02 -16.74 -12.14
C ARG A 8 3.88 -17.74 -11.98
N ALA A 9 4.14 -19.02 -12.22
CA ALA A 9 3.14 -20.07 -12.02
C ALA A 9 2.66 -20.17 -10.56
N LEU A 10 3.57 -20.01 -9.59
CA LEU A 10 3.20 -19.94 -8.17
C LEU A 10 2.26 -18.77 -7.91
N VAL A 11 2.62 -17.56 -8.37
CA VAL A 11 1.82 -16.33 -8.22
C VAL A 11 0.45 -16.45 -8.89
N GLU A 12 0.36 -17.05 -10.08
CA GLU A 12 -0.91 -17.27 -10.80
C GLU A 12 -1.90 -18.16 -10.03
N ARG A 13 -1.40 -19.12 -9.23
CA ARG A 13 -2.28 -19.88 -8.31
C ARG A 13 -2.91 -18.98 -7.26
N TYR A 14 -2.14 -18.06 -6.67
CA TYR A 14 -2.67 -17.09 -5.69
C TYR A 14 -3.61 -16.07 -6.31
N GLU A 15 -3.40 -15.69 -7.57
CA GLU A 15 -4.36 -14.87 -8.31
C GLU A 15 -5.68 -15.62 -8.53
N THR A 16 -5.63 -16.92 -8.82
CA THR A 16 -6.83 -17.74 -8.95
C THR A 16 -7.58 -17.84 -7.61
N GLU A 17 -6.86 -18.04 -6.51
CA GLU A 17 -7.45 -18.04 -5.15
C GLU A 17 -8.07 -16.70 -4.78
N LEU A 18 -7.39 -15.59 -5.07
CA LEU A 18 -7.87 -14.24 -4.81
C LEU A 18 -9.28 -14.03 -5.39
N ARG A 19 -9.56 -14.54 -6.59
CA ARG A 19 -10.90 -14.42 -7.22
C ARG A 19 -12.01 -15.05 -6.38
N SER A 20 -11.71 -16.09 -5.61
CA SER A 20 -12.67 -16.73 -4.70
C SER A 20 -12.81 -16.05 -3.34
N GLU A 21 -11.84 -15.19 -2.98
CA GLU A 21 -11.84 -14.44 -1.73
C GLU A 21 -12.44 -13.04 -1.85
N LEU A 22 -12.57 -12.53 -3.08
CA LEU A 22 -13.28 -11.28 -3.34
C LEU A 22 -14.77 -11.45 -3.02
N PRO A 23 -15.40 -10.48 -2.32
CA PRO A 23 -16.84 -10.50 -2.13
C PRO A 23 -17.53 -10.31 -3.49
N ALA A 24 -18.73 -10.90 -3.63
CA ALA A 24 -19.53 -10.72 -4.84
C ALA A 24 -19.81 -9.22 -5.07
N ASP A 25 -19.80 -8.83 -6.35
CA ASP A 25 -20.08 -7.47 -6.82
C ASP A 25 -19.18 -6.38 -6.19
N ALA A 26 -17.96 -6.74 -5.80
CA ALA A 26 -16.99 -5.79 -5.26
C ALA A 26 -16.60 -4.73 -6.29
N TYR A 27 -16.82 -3.45 -5.95
CA TYR A 27 -16.22 -2.33 -6.65
C TYR A 27 -14.78 -2.16 -6.17
N LEU A 28 -13.80 -2.40 -7.06
CA LEU A 28 -12.38 -2.30 -6.75
C LEU A 28 -11.82 -0.95 -7.18
N PHE A 29 -11.16 -0.24 -6.26
CA PHE A 29 -10.52 1.04 -6.54
C PHE A 29 -9.25 1.19 -5.71
N ASP A 30 -8.14 1.58 -6.35
CA ASP A 30 -6.85 1.72 -5.68
C ASP A 30 -6.56 3.19 -5.33
N VAL A 31 -6.53 3.53 -4.05
CA VAL A 31 -6.35 4.94 -3.63
C VAL A 31 -4.89 5.41 -3.66
N HIS A 32 -3.92 4.56 -4.01
CA HIS A 32 -2.50 4.91 -3.92
C HIS A 32 -1.70 4.26 -5.04
N THR A 33 -1.51 4.99 -6.13
CA THR A 33 -0.65 4.56 -7.23
C THR A 33 0.24 5.69 -7.71
N HIS A 34 1.41 5.35 -8.23
CA HIS A 34 2.38 6.29 -8.75
C HIS A 34 2.79 5.96 -10.18
N LEU A 35 3.04 7.00 -10.97
CA LEU A 35 3.62 6.91 -12.32
C LEU A 35 4.87 7.80 -12.42
N GLY A 36 5.75 7.49 -13.38
CA GLY A 36 6.99 8.24 -13.62
C GLY A 36 8.25 7.43 -13.29
N ASP A 37 9.37 8.13 -13.13
CA ASP A 37 10.66 7.57 -12.74
C ASP A 37 11.12 8.15 -11.41
N ASP A 38 11.20 7.35 -10.35
CA ASP A 38 11.62 7.80 -9.02
C ASP A 38 13.16 7.91 -8.91
N ILE A 39 13.64 8.85 -8.10
CA ILE A 39 15.06 8.96 -7.74
C ILE A 39 15.62 7.69 -7.07
N ASP A 40 14.77 6.85 -6.46
CA ASP A 40 15.19 5.56 -5.87
C ASP A 40 15.37 4.43 -6.92
N GLY A 41 15.05 4.71 -8.20
CA GLY A 41 15.13 3.80 -9.32
C GLY A 41 13.86 2.99 -9.60
N MET A 42 12.80 3.18 -8.82
CA MET A 42 11.48 2.62 -9.11
C MET A 42 10.81 3.34 -10.26
N ARG A 43 9.98 2.61 -11.00
CA ARG A 43 9.37 3.07 -12.24
C ARG A 43 7.91 2.66 -12.26
N GLY A 44 7.01 3.64 -12.33
CA GLY A 44 5.59 3.42 -12.53
C GLY A 44 5.26 3.66 -14.00
N ARG A 45 4.82 2.63 -14.71
CA ARG A 45 4.55 2.71 -16.15
C ARG A 45 3.05 2.63 -16.40
N TYR A 46 2.54 3.57 -17.20
CA TYR A 46 1.12 3.66 -17.53
C TYR A 46 0.55 2.35 -18.07
N GLU A 47 1.26 1.69 -19.00
CA GLU A 47 0.79 0.43 -19.61
C GLU A 47 0.74 -0.72 -18.60
N GLU A 48 1.71 -0.78 -17.69
CA GLU A 48 1.76 -1.82 -16.66
C GLU A 48 0.63 -1.61 -15.65
N LEU A 49 0.43 -0.37 -15.17
CA LEU A 49 -0.69 -0.04 -14.31
C LEU A 49 -2.03 -0.34 -14.99
N SER A 50 -2.23 0.10 -16.24
CA SER A 50 -3.47 -0.16 -16.99
C SER A 50 -3.75 -1.65 -17.13
N THR A 51 -2.74 -2.43 -17.52
CA THR A 51 -2.85 -3.89 -17.63
C THR A 51 -3.18 -4.54 -16.28
N LEU A 52 -2.59 -4.04 -15.18
CA LEU A 52 -2.89 -4.51 -13.83
C LEU A 52 -4.33 -4.20 -13.44
N LEU A 53 -4.80 -2.96 -13.68
CA LEU A 53 -6.17 -2.58 -13.38
C LEU A 53 -7.17 -3.44 -14.16
N ASP A 54 -6.90 -3.74 -15.44
CA ASP A 54 -7.73 -4.63 -16.26
C ASP A 54 -7.73 -6.07 -15.75
N ARG A 55 -6.53 -6.62 -15.52
CA ARG A 55 -6.37 -8.03 -15.10
C ARG A 55 -7.09 -8.34 -13.80
N PHE A 56 -7.13 -7.38 -12.87
CA PHE A 56 -7.75 -7.55 -11.56
C PHE A 56 -9.13 -6.90 -11.43
N GLY A 57 -9.65 -6.25 -12.48
CA GLY A 57 -11.00 -5.68 -12.49
C GLY A 57 -11.14 -4.39 -11.67
N PHE A 58 -10.08 -3.59 -11.53
CA PHE A 58 -10.16 -2.27 -10.90
C PHE A 58 -10.90 -1.28 -11.78
N SER A 59 -11.87 -0.60 -11.18
CA SER A 59 -12.67 0.45 -11.82
C SER A 59 -11.89 1.75 -11.97
N GLY A 60 -10.87 1.98 -11.14
CA GLY A 60 -10.01 3.14 -11.24
C GLY A 60 -8.95 3.18 -10.15
N ALA A 61 -8.15 4.25 -10.18
CA ALA A 61 -7.15 4.51 -9.16
C ALA A 61 -6.88 6.01 -8.98
N PHE A 62 -6.47 6.43 -7.78
CA PHE A 62 -5.78 7.71 -7.60
C PHE A 62 -4.34 7.57 -8.07
N VAL A 63 -3.88 8.54 -8.87
CA VAL A 63 -2.54 8.54 -9.46
C VAL A 63 -1.83 9.85 -9.18
N PHE A 64 -0.54 9.78 -8.86
CA PHE A 64 0.35 10.92 -8.70
C PHE A 64 1.75 10.59 -9.19
N CYS A 65 2.56 11.59 -9.47
CA CYS A 65 3.93 11.37 -9.92
C CYS A 65 4.84 10.85 -8.80
N LEU A 66 5.83 10.04 -9.19
CA LEU A 66 6.97 9.66 -8.36
C LEU A 66 7.87 10.86 -8.03
N ASP A 67 8.87 10.67 -7.19
CA ASP A 67 9.84 11.72 -6.93
C ASP A 67 10.82 11.81 -8.11
N GLU A 68 10.42 12.53 -9.17
CA GLU A 68 11.11 12.47 -10.46
C GLU A 68 12.40 13.31 -10.49
N PRO A 69 13.46 12.86 -11.20
CA PRO A 69 14.74 13.57 -11.27
C PRO A 69 14.64 14.94 -11.96
N ASP A 70 13.60 15.16 -12.77
CA ASP A 70 13.37 16.40 -13.52
C ASP A 70 12.20 17.23 -12.97
N ARG A 71 11.91 17.08 -11.67
CA ARG A 71 10.80 17.75 -11.00
C ARG A 71 10.89 19.29 -11.02
N GLU A 72 12.09 19.86 -11.07
CA GLU A 72 12.32 21.30 -10.93
C GLU A 72 11.71 22.17 -12.06
N PRO A 73 11.01 23.28 -11.73
CA PRO A 73 10.76 23.81 -10.39
C PRO A 73 9.61 23.08 -9.67
N GLY A 74 9.88 22.47 -8.51
CA GLY A 74 8.86 21.76 -7.73
C GLY A 74 8.45 20.42 -8.35
N PHE A 75 7.18 20.24 -8.71
CA PHE A 75 6.67 19.03 -9.40
C PHE A 75 5.87 19.36 -10.66
N CYS A 76 5.98 20.59 -11.20
CA CYS A 76 5.12 21.06 -12.29
C CYS A 76 5.15 20.13 -13.51
N VAL A 77 6.34 19.75 -13.97
CA VAL A 77 6.52 18.85 -15.14
C VAL A 77 5.98 17.43 -14.86
N PRO A 78 6.34 16.78 -13.74
CA PRO A 78 5.71 15.52 -13.31
C PRO A 78 4.17 15.56 -13.16
N ASN A 79 3.62 16.67 -12.65
CA ASN A 79 2.17 16.84 -12.50
C ASN A 79 1.49 16.96 -13.86
N ASP A 80 2.09 17.65 -14.83
CA ASP A 80 1.58 17.71 -16.21
C ASP A 80 1.51 16.31 -16.84
N ARG A 81 2.54 15.46 -16.63
CA ARG A 81 2.50 14.05 -17.06
C ARG A 81 1.38 13.26 -16.38
N THR A 82 1.14 13.52 -15.09
CA THR A 82 0.08 12.87 -14.33
C THR A 82 -1.31 13.23 -14.89
N LEU A 83 -1.52 14.51 -15.25
CA LEU A 83 -2.72 14.98 -15.93
C LEU A 83 -2.87 14.32 -17.32
N ASP A 84 -1.79 14.21 -18.09
CA ASP A 84 -1.80 13.54 -19.40
C ASP A 84 -2.15 12.04 -19.28
N HIS A 85 -1.62 11.36 -18.27
CA HIS A 85 -1.98 9.97 -17.95
C HIS A 85 -3.46 9.84 -17.60
N ALA A 86 -3.99 10.75 -16.79
CA ALA A 86 -5.42 10.76 -16.45
C ALA A 86 -6.31 10.98 -17.68
N ALA A 87 -5.97 11.96 -18.52
CA ALA A 87 -6.69 12.23 -19.77
C ALA A 87 -6.67 11.02 -20.71
N ARG A 88 -5.50 10.37 -20.85
CA ARG A 88 -5.32 9.15 -21.64
C ARG A 88 -6.15 7.97 -21.13
N SER A 89 -6.41 7.91 -19.82
CA SER A 89 -7.18 6.85 -19.18
C SER A 89 -8.70 7.02 -19.26
N GLU A 90 -9.18 8.08 -19.91
CA GLU A 90 -10.61 8.39 -20.07
C GLU A 90 -11.36 8.47 -18.72
N GLY A 91 -10.68 9.02 -17.70
CA GLY A 91 -11.25 9.22 -16.36
C GLY A 91 -11.09 8.04 -15.39
N ARG A 92 -10.42 6.95 -15.82
CA ARG A 92 -10.13 5.80 -14.95
C ARG A 92 -9.04 6.09 -13.91
N LEU A 93 -8.03 6.86 -14.29
CA LEU A 93 -7.00 7.37 -13.39
C LEU A 93 -7.37 8.79 -12.97
N ILE A 94 -7.43 9.02 -11.67
CA ILE A 94 -7.82 10.30 -11.07
C ILE A 94 -6.55 11.00 -10.57
N PRO A 95 -6.14 12.12 -11.18
CA PRO A 95 -4.85 12.72 -10.94
C PRO A 95 -4.83 13.54 -9.64
N PHE A 96 -3.82 13.33 -8.81
CA PHE A 96 -3.55 14.16 -7.65
C PHE A 96 -2.32 15.03 -7.94
N VAL A 97 -2.38 16.30 -7.51
CA VAL A 97 -1.22 17.20 -7.60
C VAL A 97 -0.24 16.88 -6.47
N ARG A 98 1.00 16.56 -6.80
CA ARG A 98 2.08 16.41 -5.81
C ARG A 98 2.74 17.76 -5.59
N LEU A 99 2.94 18.14 -4.32
CA LEU A 99 3.44 19.49 -3.98
C LEU A 99 4.82 19.46 -3.34
N ASP A 100 5.72 20.32 -3.81
CA ASP A 100 6.95 20.67 -3.09
C ASP A 100 6.69 21.94 -2.26
N LEU A 101 6.76 21.84 -0.94
CA LEU A 101 6.50 22.98 -0.07
C LEU A 101 7.59 24.06 -0.15
N THR A 102 8.79 23.71 -0.62
CA THR A 102 9.93 24.62 -0.75
C THR A 102 9.91 25.49 -2.02
N ALA A 103 9.07 25.13 -2.99
CA ALA A 103 8.85 25.88 -4.22
C ALA A 103 7.65 26.85 -4.08
N ASN A 104 6.74 26.87 -5.07
CA ASN A 104 5.49 27.63 -5.04
C ASN A 104 4.28 26.69 -4.90
N PRO A 105 4.10 25.99 -3.76
CA PRO A 105 3.12 24.92 -3.61
C PRO A 105 1.68 25.38 -3.86
N MET A 106 1.33 26.60 -3.47
CA MET A 106 -0.04 27.11 -3.61
C MET A 106 -0.40 27.46 -5.05
N ASP A 107 0.56 27.97 -5.83
CA ASP A 107 0.34 28.29 -7.24
C ASP A 107 0.20 27.01 -8.04
N GLU A 108 1.05 26.02 -7.76
CA GLU A 108 0.98 24.72 -8.42
C GLU A 108 -0.28 23.95 -8.05
N ALA A 109 -0.69 23.96 -6.77
CA ALA A 109 -1.94 23.34 -6.34
C ALA A 109 -3.13 23.94 -7.08
N ARG A 110 -3.27 25.26 -7.13
CA ARG A 110 -4.37 25.92 -7.85
C ARG A 110 -4.34 25.60 -9.34
N ARG A 111 -3.17 25.72 -9.98
CA ARG A 111 -2.99 25.44 -11.40
C ARG A 111 -3.41 24.02 -11.74
N ALA A 112 -2.89 23.02 -11.03
CA ALA A 112 -3.18 21.62 -11.31
C ALA A 112 -4.66 21.28 -11.04
N LEU A 113 -5.25 21.81 -9.97
CA LEU A 113 -6.68 21.63 -9.68
C LEU A 113 -7.56 22.29 -10.76
N ASP A 114 -7.19 23.48 -11.25
CA ASP A 114 -7.87 24.15 -12.37
C ASP A 114 -7.74 23.36 -13.69
N LEU A 115 -6.65 22.60 -13.86
CA LEU A 115 -6.40 21.74 -15.01
C LEU A 115 -7.01 20.33 -14.88
N GLY A 116 -7.66 20.02 -13.75
CA GLY A 116 -8.41 18.78 -13.57
C GLY A 116 -7.82 17.79 -12.56
N ALA A 117 -6.78 18.17 -11.79
CA ALA A 117 -6.42 17.41 -10.60
C ALA A 117 -7.60 17.35 -9.62
N ARG A 118 -7.79 16.21 -8.96
CA ARG A 118 -8.91 15.90 -8.07
C ARG A 118 -8.47 15.49 -6.67
N GLY A 119 -7.23 15.79 -6.31
CA GLY A 119 -6.66 15.51 -4.99
C GLY A 119 -5.27 16.10 -4.85
N ILE A 120 -4.74 16.11 -3.63
CA ILE A 120 -3.41 16.63 -3.30
C ILE A 120 -2.58 15.52 -2.67
N LYS A 121 -1.35 15.34 -3.15
CA LYS A 121 -0.37 14.38 -2.63
C LYS A 121 0.73 15.10 -1.85
N LEU A 122 0.90 14.69 -0.60
CA LEU A 122 1.94 15.16 0.31
C LEU A 122 2.85 14.01 0.74
N HIS A 123 4.15 14.27 0.81
CA HIS A 123 5.18 13.32 1.23
C HIS A 123 6.25 14.02 2.08
N PRO A 124 6.05 14.15 3.41
CA PRO A 124 6.91 14.95 4.29
C PRO A 124 8.40 14.57 4.23
N ARG A 125 8.71 13.27 4.16
CA ARG A 125 10.10 12.77 4.03
C ARG A 125 10.75 13.15 2.70
N ALA A 126 10.10 12.85 1.56
CA ALA A 126 10.68 13.09 0.24
C ALA A 126 10.78 14.59 -0.08
N GLN A 127 9.85 15.39 0.44
CA GLN A 127 9.77 16.83 0.25
C GLN A 127 10.38 17.63 1.41
N ALA A 128 11.05 16.94 2.35
CA ALA A 128 11.81 17.50 3.46
C ALA A 128 11.06 18.58 4.29
N PHE A 129 9.80 18.31 4.67
CA PHE A 129 9.02 19.18 5.55
C PHE A 129 8.50 18.44 6.79
N ALA A 130 8.23 19.19 7.85
CA ALA A 130 7.63 18.70 9.09
C ALA A 130 6.13 19.02 9.13
N LEU A 131 5.36 18.30 9.95
CA LEU A 131 3.89 18.44 9.96
C LEU A 131 3.40 19.71 10.68
N ASP A 132 4.30 20.41 11.39
CA ASP A 132 4.06 21.74 11.97
C ASP A 132 4.42 22.89 11.00
N ASP A 133 4.78 22.58 9.75
CA ASP A 133 5.08 23.58 8.74
C ASP A 133 3.85 24.45 8.43
N GLU A 134 3.97 25.76 8.66
CA GLU A 134 2.89 26.74 8.50
C GLU A 134 2.30 26.75 7.08
N ARG A 135 3.05 26.31 6.06
CA ARG A 135 2.60 26.21 4.67
C ARG A 135 1.55 25.12 4.46
N LEU A 136 1.42 24.15 5.37
CA LEU A 136 0.40 23.10 5.28
C LEU A 136 -1.01 23.62 5.55
N GLY A 137 -1.16 24.64 6.41
CA GLY A 137 -2.47 25.24 6.71
C GLY A 137 -3.20 25.69 5.45
N PRO A 138 -2.62 26.57 4.62
CA PRO A 138 -3.20 26.99 3.35
C PRO A 138 -3.48 25.84 2.36
N VAL A 139 -2.66 24.77 2.36
CA VAL A 139 -2.90 23.59 1.51
C VAL A 139 -4.15 22.84 1.95
N PHE A 140 -4.35 22.65 3.25
CA PHE A 140 -5.56 22.03 3.80
C PHE A 140 -6.80 22.90 3.58
N GLU A 141 -6.69 24.21 3.78
CA GLU A 141 -7.77 25.18 3.52
C GLU A 141 -8.21 25.11 2.05
N LEU A 142 -7.25 25.07 1.11
CA LEU A 142 -7.54 24.91 -0.33
C LEU A 142 -8.20 23.56 -0.65
N ALA A 143 -7.77 22.47 -0.01
CA ALA A 143 -8.38 21.17 -0.22
C ALA A 143 -9.86 21.15 0.17
N VAL A 144 -10.20 21.79 1.30
CA VAL A 144 -11.58 21.98 1.75
C VAL A 144 -12.35 22.88 0.78
N GLU A 145 -11.79 24.04 0.39
CA GLU A 145 -12.40 24.97 -0.57
C GLU A 145 -12.75 24.27 -1.89
N ARG A 146 -11.88 23.40 -2.37
CA ARG A 146 -12.01 22.70 -3.65
C ARG A 146 -12.76 21.36 -3.55
N GLY A 147 -13.09 20.90 -2.34
CA GLY A 147 -13.75 19.61 -2.12
C GLY A 147 -12.92 18.41 -2.56
N VAL A 148 -11.59 18.48 -2.46
CA VAL A 148 -10.68 17.41 -2.91
C VAL A 148 -9.94 16.76 -1.73
N PRO A 149 -9.71 15.43 -1.76
CA PRO A 149 -8.96 14.73 -0.72
C PRO A 149 -7.47 15.09 -0.74
N ILE A 150 -6.86 15.00 0.44
CA ILE A 150 -5.41 14.98 0.62
C ILE A 150 -4.99 13.53 0.90
N LEU A 151 -3.98 13.04 0.20
CA LEU A 151 -3.25 11.82 0.57
C LEU A 151 -1.88 12.20 1.11
N ILE A 152 -1.59 11.86 2.36
CA ILE A 152 -0.32 12.17 3.02
C ILE A 152 0.44 10.89 3.36
N HIS A 153 1.75 10.89 3.11
CA HIS A 153 2.60 9.77 3.50
C HIS A 153 2.66 9.65 5.03
N GLY A 154 2.22 8.51 5.59
CA GLY A 154 2.29 8.15 7.01
C GLY A 154 3.17 6.93 7.30
N GLY A 155 4.12 6.64 6.40
CA GLY A 155 4.93 5.43 6.43
C GLY A 155 6.32 5.60 7.03
N ARG A 156 7.16 4.58 6.81
CA ARG A 156 8.53 4.48 7.32
C ARG A 156 9.38 5.74 7.14
N GLY A 157 10.24 6.00 8.13
CA GLY A 157 11.24 7.07 8.05
C GLY A 157 10.71 8.46 8.38
N LEU A 158 9.49 8.55 8.93
CA LEU A 158 8.98 9.75 9.58
C LEU A 158 9.13 9.66 11.11
N PRO A 159 9.31 10.80 11.80
CA PRO A 159 9.08 10.86 13.24
C PRO A 159 7.58 10.71 13.56
N PRO A 160 7.18 10.67 14.84
CA PRO A 160 5.77 10.83 15.22
C PRO A 160 5.14 12.07 14.58
N ILE A 161 3.93 11.94 14.03
CA ILE A 161 3.24 12.98 13.25
C ILE A 161 1.80 13.26 13.71
N ALA A 162 1.25 12.46 14.62
CA ALA A 162 -0.17 12.45 14.90
C ALA A 162 -0.71 13.77 15.48
N GLU A 163 0.04 14.41 16.38
CA GLU A 163 -0.40 15.65 17.06
C GLU A 163 -0.54 16.82 16.09
N ASN A 164 0.45 17.00 15.21
CA ASN A 164 0.43 18.06 14.21
C ASN A 164 -0.65 17.79 13.15
N LEU A 165 -0.83 16.53 12.75
CA LEU A 165 -1.86 16.15 11.79
C LEU A 165 -3.28 16.31 12.38
N GLU A 166 -3.48 15.99 13.66
CA GLU A 166 -4.73 16.29 14.38
C GLU A 166 -5.03 17.78 14.40
N THR A 167 -4.02 18.62 14.62
CA THR A 167 -4.19 20.09 14.60
C THR A 167 -4.67 20.56 13.23
N LEU A 168 -4.09 20.05 12.14
CA LEU A 168 -4.50 20.39 10.78
C LEU A 168 -5.93 19.90 10.47
N VAL A 169 -6.29 18.68 10.87
CA VAL A 169 -7.64 18.13 10.67
C VAL A 169 -8.68 18.93 11.46
N ARG A 170 -8.42 19.24 12.73
CA ARG A 170 -9.36 20.00 13.58
C ARG A 170 -9.55 21.45 13.13
N ARG A 171 -8.51 22.07 12.55
CA ARG A 171 -8.59 23.43 11.99
C ARG A 171 -9.40 23.49 10.69
N ASN A 172 -9.45 22.39 9.93
CA ASN A 172 -10.02 22.34 8.59
C ASN A 172 -11.23 21.38 8.57
N GLU A 173 -12.34 21.82 9.17
CA GLU A 173 -13.58 21.06 9.19
C GLU A 173 -14.03 20.68 7.77
N GLY A 174 -14.37 19.41 7.57
CA GLY A 174 -14.77 18.86 6.27
C GLY A 174 -13.62 18.37 5.39
N VAL A 175 -12.35 18.48 5.84
CA VAL A 175 -11.22 17.91 5.09
C VAL A 175 -11.37 16.39 4.93
N ARG A 176 -11.14 15.90 3.71
CA ARG A 176 -10.95 14.47 3.45
C ARG A 176 -9.46 14.16 3.43
N LEU A 177 -9.01 13.32 4.36
CA LEU A 177 -7.60 12.99 4.54
C LEU A 177 -7.39 11.48 4.46
N ILE A 178 -6.48 11.04 3.60
CA ILE A 178 -6.03 9.65 3.49
C ILE A 178 -4.59 9.57 4.02
N ILE A 179 -4.40 8.82 5.10
CA ILE A 179 -3.09 8.56 5.70
C ILE A 179 -2.54 7.28 5.12
N ALA A 180 -1.44 7.41 4.38
CA ALA A 180 -0.88 6.27 3.68
C ALA A 180 -0.12 5.30 4.60
N HIS A 181 -0.01 4.05 4.13
CA HIS A 181 0.75 2.97 4.74
C HIS A 181 0.30 2.63 6.15
N ALA A 182 -1.01 2.52 6.36
CA ALA A 182 -1.62 2.27 7.68
C ALA A 182 -1.22 3.28 8.79
N GLY A 183 -0.57 4.39 8.44
CA GLY A 183 0.00 5.32 9.43
C GLY A 183 1.13 4.72 10.26
N ILE A 184 1.86 3.69 9.79
CA ILE A 184 2.87 2.96 10.59
C ILE A 184 3.97 3.84 11.21
N ALA A 185 4.20 5.07 10.73
CA ALA A 185 5.11 6.01 11.36
C ALA A 185 4.74 6.32 12.83
N ASP A 186 3.45 6.34 13.12
CA ASP A 186 2.89 6.79 14.40
C ASP A 186 1.52 6.16 14.67
N MET A 187 1.35 4.89 14.29
CA MET A 187 0.04 4.23 14.10
C MET A 187 -0.86 4.34 15.34
N ALA A 188 -0.34 4.00 16.52
CA ALA A 188 -1.14 4.03 17.75
C ALA A 188 -1.64 5.45 18.09
N ALA A 189 -0.80 6.48 17.88
CA ALA A 189 -1.20 7.85 18.16
C ALA A 189 -2.12 8.41 17.06
N LEU A 190 -1.86 8.09 15.79
CA LEU A 190 -2.72 8.46 14.66
C LEU A 190 -4.10 7.84 14.80
N ALA A 191 -4.19 6.54 15.07
CA ALA A 191 -5.45 5.85 15.29
C ALA A 191 -6.18 6.39 16.54
N GLY A 192 -5.46 6.62 17.64
CA GLY A 192 -6.05 7.16 18.87
C GLY A 192 -6.56 8.60 18.76
N ARG A 193 -5.97 9.43 17.89
CA ARG A 193 -6.35 10.85 17.71
C ARG A 193 -7.32 11.08 16.56
N LEU A 194 -7.19 10.30 15.49
CA LEU A 194 -7.92 10.50 14.23
C LEU A 194 -8.92 9.38 13.92
N GLY A 195 -8.85 8.25 14.63
CA GLY A 195 -9.91 7.26 14.63
C GLY A 195 -11.20 7.88 15.16
N GLY A 196 -12.32 7.56 14.52
CA GLY A 196 -13.63 8.14 14.85
C GLY A 196 -13.89 9.54 14.26
N ILE A 197 -12.96 10.12 13.50
CA ILE A 197 -13.19 11.39 12.77
C ILE A 197 -13.69 11.08 11.34
N PRO A 198 -14.96 11.41 10.99
CA PRO A 198 -15.46 11.25 9.63
C PRO A 198 -14.63 12.05 8.62
N GLY A 199 -14.32 11.44 7.47
CA GLY A 199 -13.47 12.05 6.45
C GLY A 199 -11.97 11.79 6.61
N VAL A 200 -11.53 11.20 7.73
CA VAL A 200 -10.16 10.68 7.86
C VAL A 200 -10.14 9.18 7.59
N TYR A 201 -9.23 8.78 6.70
CA TYR A 201 -9.05 7.41 6.22
C TYR A 201 -7.59 6.97 6.38
N PHE A 202 -7.39 5.66 6.46
CA PHE A 202 -6.10 4.98 6.47
C PHE A 202 -6.05 4.00 5.31
N ASP A 203 -4.98 4.05 4.53
CA ASP A 203 -4.83 3.13 3.41
C ASP A 203 -4.16 1.80 3.82
N THR A 204 -4.40 0.74 3.03
CA THR A 204 -3.86 -0.60 3.31
C THR A 204 -2.46 -0.86 2.73
N SER A 205 -1.75 0.16 2.24
CA SER A 205 -0.48 -0.03 1.51
C SER A 205 0.72 -0.28 2.44
N VAL A 206 0.70 -1.41 3.13
CA VAL A 206 1.76 -1.89 4.03
C VAL A 206 2.16 -3.31 3.66
N TRP A 207 3.38 -3.71 4.01
CA TRP A 207 3.91 -5.05 3.70
C TRP A 207 3.57 -6.11 4.76
N SER A 208 3.14 -5.70 5.96
CA SER A 208 2.94 -6.56 7.11
C SER A 208 1.46 -6.77 7.39
N ALA A 209 1.01 -8.01 7.40
CA ALA A 209 -0.34 -8.35 7.86
C ALA A 209 -0.55 -7.97 9.34
N LEU A 210 0.51 -8.00 10.17
CA LEU A 210 0.42 -7.60 11.58
C LEU A 210 0.06 -6.12 11.73
N ASP A 211 0.62 -5.24 10.88
CA ASP A 211 0.32 -3.81 10.94
C ASP A 211 -1.16 -3.54 10.57
N LEU A 212 -1.70 -4.28 9.59
CA LEU A 212 -3.12 -4.19 9.25
C LEU A 212 -4.01 -4.72 10.37
N LEU A 213 -3.67 -5.87 10.97
CA LEU A 213 -4.42 -6.40 12.12
C LEU A 213 -4.41 -5.42 13.31
N ASP A 214 -3.28 -4.75 13.54
CA ASP A 214 -3.16 -3.75 14.60
C ASP A 214 -3.95 -2.48 14.29
N LEU A 215 -3.94 -2.01 13.04
CA LEU A 215 -4.76 -0.88 12.60
C LEU A 215 -6.25 -1.19 12.74
N PHE A 216 -6.71 -2.35 12.25
CA PHE A 216 -8.13 -2.70 12.18
C PHE A 216 -8.78 -2.79 13.56
N ARG A 217 -8.02 -3.16 14.60
CA ARG A 217 -8.51 -3.14 16.00
C ARG A 217 -8.55 -1.74 16.63
N GLN A 218 -8.07 -0.70 15.95
CA GLN A 218 -7.98 0.67 16.47
C GLN A 218 -8.86 1.68 15.72
N VAL A 219 -9.18 1.45 14.44
CA VAL A 219 -10.01 2.36 13.64
C VAL A 219 -11.19 1.63 13.01
N ALA A 220 -12.26 2.39 12.74
CA ALA A 220 -13.48 1.85 12.15
C ALA A 220 -13.20 1.28 10.74
N PRO A 221 -13.82 0.16 10.34
CA PRO A 221 -13.71 -0.37 8.97
C PRO A 221 -14.02 0.65 7.88
N GLU A 222 -14.96 1.56 8.14
CA GLU A 222 -15.35 2.62 7.22
C GLU A 222 -14.26 3.69 7.00
N GLN A 223 -13.25 3.73 7.88
CA GLN A 223 -12.05 4.57 7.73
C GLN A 223 -10.92 3.86 6.98
N ILE A 224 -11.08 2.60 6.56
CA ILE A 224 -10.04 1.87 5.82
C ILE A 224 -10.32 1.94 4.32
N VAL A 225 -9.29 2.24 3.53
CA VAL A 225 -9.35 2.27 2.06
C VAL A 225 -8.25 1.40 1.44
N TYR A 226 -8.59 0.62 0.43
CA TYR A 226 -7.63 -0.25 -0.23
C TYR A 226 -6.58 0.55 -1.03
N ALA A 227 -5.32 0.17 -0.87
CA ALA A 227 -4.20 0.76 -1.60
C ALA A 227 -3.12 -0.29 -1.92
N SER A 228 -2.56 -0.25 -3.13
CA SER A 228 -1.39 -1.07 -3.48
C SER A 228 -0.05 -0.37 -3.28
N ASP A 229 0.00 0.97 -3.39
CA ASP A 229 1.26 1.71 -3.54
C ASP A 229 2.06 1.24 -4.77
N TYR A 230 1.37 0.90 -5.87
CA TYR A 230 2.04 0.62 -7.16
C TYR A 230 2.96 1.80 -7.52
N PRO A 231 4.23 1.59 -7.94
CA PRO A 231 4.84 0.32 -8.34
C PRO A 231 5.56 -0.46 -7.24
N TYR A 232 5.47 -0.03 -5.97
CA TYR A 232 6.10 -0.70 -4.83
C TYR A 232 5.35 -1.98 -4.45
N GLY A 233 4.03 -1.88 -4.25
CA GLY A 233 3.19 -3.06 -4.08
C GLY A 233 2.81 -3.75 -5.38
N ARG A 234 2.33 -5.00 -5.27
CA ARG A 234 2.01 -5.86 -6.40
C ARG A 234 0.80 -6.73 -6.13
N GLN A 235 0.10 -7.09 -7.20
CA GLN A 235 -0.96 -8.08 -7.16
C GLN A 235 -0.42 -9.50 -7.42
N PRO A 236 -1.03 -10.54 -6.83
CA PRO A 236 -2.21 -10.52 -5.95
C PRO A 236 -1.88 -10.18 -4.48
N ASN A 237 -0.62 -9.92 -4.14
CA ASN A 237 -0.16 -9.78 -2.75
C ASN A 237 -0.90 -8.68 -1.97
N SER A 238 -1.02 -7.47 -2.51
CA SER A 238 -1.65 -6.34 -1.80
C SER A 238 -3.14 -6.58 -1.55
N LEU A 239 -3.88 -7.14 -2.53
CA LEU A 239 -5.28 -7.53 -2.32
C LEU A 239 -5.39 -8.66 -1.28
N LEU A 240 -4.58 -9.72 -1.39
CA LEU A 240 -4.64 -10.86 -0.48
C LEU A 240 -4.30 -10.46 0.96
N VAL A 241 -3.27 -9.63 1.19
CA VAL A 241 -2.93 -9.18 2.55
C VAL A 241 -4.04 -8.31 3.14
N SER A 242 -4.68 -7.46 2.34
CA SER A 242 -5.79 -6.63 2.79
C SER A 242 -7.01 -7.47 3.14
N ILE A 243 -7.43 -8.36 2.22
CA ILE A 243 -8.65 -9.19 2.38
C ILE A 243 -8.49 -10.19 3.53
N ARG A 244 -7.38 -10.92 3.59
CA ARG A 244 -7.19 -11.96 4.61
C ARG A 244 -7.01 -11.35 6.00
N SER A 245 -6.32 -10.21 6.13
CA SER A 245 -6.22 -9.49 7.40
C SER A 245 -7.57 -8.94 7.86
N ALA A 246 -8.38 -8.41 6.94
CA ALA A 246 -9.72 -7.90 7.25
C ALA A 246 -10.65 -9.03 7.71
N ARG A 247 -10.68 -10.16 6.98
CA ARG A 247 -11.45 -11.35 7.36
C ARG A 247 -10.98 -11.94 8.69
N LEU A 248 -9.67 -11.95 8.96
CA LEU A 248 -9.13 -12.40 10.24
C LEU A 248 -9.55 -11.49 11.39
N SER A 249 -9.66 -10.18 11.14
CA SER A 249 -10.17 -9.20 12.11
C SER A 249 -11.70 -9.25 12.29
N GLY A 250 -12.41 -9.95 11.40
CA GLY A 250 -13.86 -10.12 11.49
C GLY A 250 -14.67 -9.11 10.68
N PHE A 251 -14.09 -8.54 9.61
CA PHE A 251 -14.85 -7.77 8.63
C PHE A 251 -15.86 -8.70 7.94
N ASP A 252 -17.09 -8.23 7.81
CA ASP A 252 -18.09 -8.87 6.94
C ASP A 252 -17.90 -8.43 5.47
N ASP A 253 -18.72 -8.99 4.58
CA ASP A 253 -18.64 -8.70 3.14
C ASP A 253 -18.99 -7.25 2.80
N GLU A 254 -19.82 -6.57 3.61
CA GLU A 254 -20.17 -5.16 3.40
C GLU A 254 -18.98 -4.26 3.73
N GLN A 255 -18.37 -4.49 4.90
CA GLN A 255 -17.15 -3.81 5.32
C GLN A 255 -16.00 -4.07 4.35
N LEU A 256 -15.89 -5.30 3.82
CA LEU A 256 -14.88 -5.65 2.83
C LEU A 256 -15.11 -4.92 1.49
N ARG A 257 -16.36 -4.83 1.00
CA ARG A 257 -16.69 -4.05 -0.21
C ARG A 257 -16.41 -2.56 -0.02
N ALA A 258 -16.73 -2.01 1.15
CA ALA A 258 -16.43 -0.61 1.48
C ALA A 258 -14.92 -0.35 1.41
N MET A 259 -14.13 -1.18 2.10
CA MET A 259 -12.67 -1.09 2.10
C MET A 259 -12.05 -1.20 0.69
N LEU A 260 -12.50 -2.19 -0.10
CA LEU A 260 -11.92 -2.48 -1.42
C LEU A 260 -12.16 -1.41 -2.49
N GLY A 261 -13.11 -0.51 -2.27
CA GLY A 261 -13.34 0.61 -3.18
C GLY A 261 -14.65 1.35 -2.97
N GLY A 262 -15.62 0.80 -2.22
CA GLY A 262 -16.89 1.49 -1.93
C GLY A 262 -16.68 2.84 -1.25
N THR A 263 -15.80 2.92 -0.25
CA THR A 263 -15.45 4.18 0.42
C THR A 263 -14.74 5.14 -0.54
N ALA A 264 -13.79 4.63 -1.34
CA ALA A 264 -13.07 5.44 -2.32
C ALA A 264 -14.00 6.02 -3.41
N ARG A 265 -15.01 5.25 -3.82
CA ARG A 265 -16.06 5.71 -4.74
C ARG A 265 -16.80 6.91 -4.18
N GLY A 266 -17.23 6.86 -2.91
CA GLY A 266 -17.85 8.00 -2.25
C GLY A 266 -16.94 9.23 -2.19
N ILE A 267 -15.63 9.05 -2.00
CA ILE A 267 -14.66 10.16 -2.07
C ILE A 267 -14.64 10.80 -3.47
N VAL A 268 -14.67 9.99 -4.54
CA VAL A 268 -14.67 10.46 -5.93
C VAL A 268 -15.95 11.19 -6.31
N GLU A 269 -17.09 10.64 -5.87
CA GLU A 269 -18.44 11.15 -6.12
C GLU A 269 -18.84 12.30 -5.18
N ASP A 270 -17.93 12.72 -4.31
CA ASP A 270 -18.13 13.78 -3.31
C ASP A 270 -19.27 13.50 -2.31
N GLU A 271 -19.46 12.24 -1.96
CA GLU A 271 -20.49 11.80 -1.02
C GLU A 271 -20.12 12.12 0.44
N THR A 272 -21.14 12.19 1.30
CA THR A 272 -20.91 12.35 2.74
C THR A 272 -20.15 11.13 3.28
N PRO A 273 -19.10 11.31 4.11
CA PRO A 273 -18.40 10.19 4.73
C PRO A 273 -19.37 9.24 5.45
N PRO A 274 -19.17 7.92 5.35
CA PRO A 274 -20.03 6.94 6.00
C PRO A 274 -20.04 7.13 7.53
N ALA A 275 -21.14 6.70 8.16
CA ALA A 275 -21.19 6.60 9.61
C ALA A 275 -20.17 5.57 10.10
N LEU A 276 -19.40 5.93 11.11
CA LEU A 276 -18.32 5.09 11.62
C LEU A 276 -18.85 4.06 12.62
N THR A 277 -18.41 2.81 12.47
CA THR A 277 -18.73 1.72 13.40
C THR A 277 -17.56 1.41 14.34
N GLU A 278 -17.74 0.47 15.26
CA GLU A 278 -16.67 0.05 16.15
C GLU A 278 -15.54 -0.67 15.37
N PRO A 279 -14.27 -0.45 15.75
CA PRO A 279 -13.14 -1.21 15.21
C PRO A 279 -13.31 -2.73 15.33
N ARG A 280 -12.61 -3.48 14.47
CA ARG A 280 -12.71 -4.94 14.38
C ARG A 280 -11.39 -5.62 14.74
N GLY A 281 -11.45 -6.78 15.35
CA GLY A 281 -10.26 -7.54 15.75
C GLY A 281 -9.97 -7.47 17.25
N GLY A 282 -8.98 -8.23 17.69
CA GLY A 282 -8.62 -8.35 19.10
C GLY A 282 -7.23 -7.80 19.43
N PRO A 283 -6.93 -7.58 20.72
CA PRO A 283 -5.61 -7.10 21.16
C PRO A 283 -4.51 -8.18 21.10
N SER A 284 -4.83 -9.38 20.60
CA SER A 284 -3.91 -10.51 20.57
C SER A 284 -4.16 -11.36 19.33
N LEU A 285 -3.07 -11.79 18.68
CA LEU A 285 -3.09 -12.78 17.62
C LEU A 285 -2.72 -14.14 18.21
N VAL A 286 -3.62 -15.12 18.05
CA VAL A 286 -3.35 -16.52 18.44
C VAL A 286 -2.94 -17.29 17.18
N GLN A 287 -1.76 -17.89 17.23
CA GLN A 287 -1.12 -18.54 16.09
C GLN A 287 -0.34 -19.78 16.56
N PRO A 288 -0.27 -20.87 15.78
CA PRO A 288 0.62 -21.97 16.09
C PRO A 288 2.08 -21.48 16.12
N LEU A 289 2.87 -21.98 17.07
CA LEU A 289 4.27 -21.57 17.27
C LEU A 289 5.13 -21.76 16.02
N THR A 290 4.82 -22.77 15.20
CA THR A 290 5.49 -23.04 13.93
C THR A 290 5.38 -21.84 12.97
N PHE A 291 4.19 -21.27 12.80
CA PHE A 291 3.99 -20.10 11.94
C PHE A 291 4.54 -18.81 12.53
N ALA A 292 4.49 -18.64 13.86
CA ALA A 292 5.16 -17.51 14.51
C ALA A 292 6.68 -17.52 14.25
N ARG A 293 7.30 -18.71 14.30
CA ARG A 293 8.73 -18.90 13.95
C ARG A 293 9.01 -18.63 12.49
N ILE A 294 8.15 -19.10 11.57
CA ILE A 294 8.28 -18.81 10.14
C ILE A 294 8.27 -17.29 9.91
N HIS A 295 7.28 -16.57 10.45
CA HIS A 295 7.17 -15.11 10.34
C HIS A 295 8.41 -14.40 10.91
N GLN A 296 8.89 -14.82 12.07
CA GLN A 296 10.11 -14.27 12.67
C GLN A 296 11.32 -14.41 11.74
N TYR A 297 11.54 -15.60 11.17
CA TYR A 297 12.67 -15.82 10.26
C TYR A 297 12.51 -15.07 8.94
N ILE A 298 11.30 -14.96 8.40
CA ILE A 298 11.04 -14.12 7.21
C ILE A 298 11.35 -12.65 7.52
N SER A 299 10.91 -12.15 8.67
CA SER A 299 11.17 -10.77 9.11
C SER A 299 12.67 -10.46 9.24
N MET A 300 13.49 -11.46 9.57
CA MET A 300 14.95 -11.32 9.56
C MET A 300 15.54 -11.24 8.13
N ALA A 301 14.91 -11.90 7.15
CA ALA A 301 15.37 -11.95 5.77
C ALA A 301 15.00 -10.69 4.95
N VAL A 302 13.81 -10.13 5.19
CA VAL A 302 13.21 -9.04 4.39
C VAL A 302 14.12 -7.80 4.25
N PRO A 303 14.75 -7.26 5.30
CA PRO A 303 15.63 -6.09 5.17
C PRO A 303 16.83 -6.35 4.24
N MET A 304 17.43 -7.53 4.31
CA MET A 304 18.54 -7.90 3.43
C MET A 304 18.08 -8.00 1.98
N LEU A 305 16.90 -8.58 1.75
CA LEU A 305 16.34 -8.72 0.41
C LEU A 305 16.07 -7.34 -0.22
N TRP A 306 15.52 -6.39 0.53
CA TRP A 306 15.29 -5.02 0.06
C TRP A 306 16.59 -4.25 -0.20
N LEU A 307 17.58 -4.41 0.67
CA LEU A 307 18.92 -3.83 0.49
C LEU A 307 19.77 -4.58 -0.53
N ARG A 308 19.19 -5.57 -1.23
CA ARG A 308 19.83 -6.41 -2.24
C ARG A 308 21.12 -7.08 -1.72
N GLN A 309 21.16 -7.36 -0.42
CA GLN A 309 22.23 -8.10 0.24
C GLN A 309 21.98 -9.61 0.07
N ARG A 310 23.00 -10.44 0.31
CA ARG A 310 22.82 -11.89 0.38
C ARG A 310 22.17 -12.27 1.71
N ASP A 311 21.40 -13.38 1.74
CA ASP A 311 20.90 -13.99 2.98
C ASP A 311 22.04 -14.66 3.76
N ALA A 312 22.93 -13.85 4.34
CA ALA A 312 24.16 -14.33 4.98
C ALA A 312 23.91 -15.18 6.24
N ILE A 313 22.76 -14.99 6.88
CA ILE A 313 22.33 -15.73 8.08
C ILE A 313 21.45 -16.94 7.76
N GLY A 314 21.08 -17.14 6.49
CA GLY A 314 20.25 -18.26 6.04
C GLY A 314 18.82 -18.20 6.59
N ALA A 315 18.27 -17.01 6.79
CA ALA A 315 16.97 -16.80 7.41
C ALA A 315 15.82 -17.43 6.61
N LEU A 316 15.84 -17.39 5.27
CA LEU A 316 14.83 -18.11 4.47
C LEU A 316 14.94 -19.62 4.61
N GLY A 317 16.16 -20.14 4.79
CA GLY A 317 16.39 -21.56 5.07
C GLY A 317 15.82 -21.99 6.42
N LEU A 318 15.97 -21.15 7.45
CA LEU A 318 15.37 -21.38 8.77
C LEU A 318 13.84 -21.39 8.69
N ALA A 319 13.24 -20.43 7.97
CA ALA A 319 11.80 -20.38 7.72
C ALA A 319 11.29 -21.64 6.98
N ALA A 320 11.97 -22.05 5.90
CA ALA A 320 11.60 -23.24 5.14
C ALA A 320 11.77 -24.56 5.91
N ASN A 321 12.67 -24.60 6.90
CA ASN A 321 12.85 -25.72 7.81
C ASN A 321 11.78 -25.76 8.91
N ALA A 322 11.37 -24.61 9.45
CA ALA A 322 10.26 -24.52 10.40
C ALA A 322 8.96 -25.03 9.75
N ALA A 323 8.72 -24.73 8.47
CA ALA A 323 7.60 -25.25 7.69
C ALA A 323 7.62 -26.78 7.43
N ARG A 324 8.57 -27.54 7.99
CA ARG A 324 8.58 -29.02 7.93
C ARG A 324 7.95 -29.68 9.16
N GLU A 325 7.62 -28.90 10.18
CA GLU A 325 6.97 -29.41 11.38
C GLU A 325 5.58 -29.96 11.05
N ARG A 326 5.20 -31.05 11.71
CA ARG A 326 3.88 -31.67 11.54
C ARG A 326 2.99 -31.24 12.70
N ASP A 327 2.42 -30.05 12.57
CA ASP A 327 1.63 -29.36 13.58
C ASP A 327 0.11 -29.39 13.30
N GLY A 328 -0.31 -30.11 12.26
CA GLY A 328 -1.71 -30.16 11.82
C GLY A 328 -2.03 -29.25 10.64
N HIS A 329 -1.09 -28.41 10.20
CA HIS A 329 -1.27 -27.47 9.10
C HIS A 329 -0.39 -27.83 7.89
N ALA A 330 -0.49 -29.08 7.45
CA ALA A 330 0.38 -29.62 6.39
C ALA A 330 0.25 -28.86 5.07
N VAL A 331 -0.96 -28.43 4.71
CA VAL A 331 -1.23 -27.73 3.44
C VAL A 331 -0.55 -26.36 3.44
N GLU A 332 -0.73 -25.58 4.49
CA GLU A 332 -0.14 -24.25 4.65
C GLU A 332 1.39 -24.33 4.72
N SER A 333 1.90 -25.30 5.49
CA SER A 333 3.33 -25.58 5.62
C SER A 333 4.00 -25.94 4.30
N GLU A 334 3.39 -26.83 3.51
CA GLU A 334 3.90 -27.21 2.19
C GLU A 334 3.91 -26.01 1.21
N ARG A 335 2.87 -25.18 1.24
CA ARG A 335 2.78 -23.97 0.42
C ARG A 335 3.86 -22.94 0.79
N ILE A 336 4.04 -22.68 2.07
CA ILE A 336 5.11 -21.79 2.58
C ILE A 336 6.47 -22.31 2.14
N GLN A 337 6.72 -23.61 2.29
CA GLN A 337 7.99 -24.21 1.88
C GLN A 337 8.25 -24.03 0.37
N GLU A 338 7.25 -24.29 -0.47
CA GLU A 338 7.41 -24.14 -1.93
C GLU A 338 7.74 -22.70 -2.33
N LEU A 339 7.06 -21.72 -1.72
CA LEU A 339 7.32 -20.29 -1.93
C LEU A 339 8.73 -19.90 -1.49
N LEU A 340 9.13 -20.26 -0.27
CA LEU A 340 10.41 -19.86 0.31
C LEU A 340 11.61 -20.50 -0.38
N ILE A 341 11.50 -21.78 -0.78
CA ILE A 341 12.56 -22.45 -1.55
C ILE A 341 12.76 -21.74 -2.89
N THR A 342 11.66 -21.49 -3.62
CA THR A 342 11.73 -20.82 -4.93
C THR A 342 12.27 -19.39 -4.79
N ALA A 343 11.86 -18.66 -3.75
CA ALA A 343 12.37 -17.32 -3.47
C ALA A 343 13.86 -17.31 -3.13
N GLY A 344 14.34 -18.27 -2.33
CA GLY A 344 15.76 -18.41 -2.00
C GLY A 344 16.62 -18.82 -3.19
N GLU A 345 16.08 -19.57 -4.14
CA GLU A 345 16.73 -19.88 -5.42
C GLU A 345 16.87 -18.61 -6.28
N LEU A 346 15.77 -17.86 -6.48
CA LEU A 346 15.76 -16.60 -7.22
C LEU A 346 16.70 -15.54 -6.62
N TRP A 347 16.71 -15.42 -5.29
CA TRP A 347 17.56 -14.46 -4.61
C TRP A 347 19.05 -14.78 -4.81
N ARG A 348 19.44 -16.05 -4.76
CA ARG A 348 20.82 -16.46 -5.08
C ARG A 348 21.17 -16.20 -6.54
N GLU A 349 20.31 -16.60 -7.48
CA GLU A 349 20.51 -16.38 -8.92
C GLU A 349 20.62 -14.89 -9.25
N SER A 350 19.88 -14.02 -8.56
CA SER A 350 19.98 -12.58 -8.77
C SER A 350 21.38 -12.00 -8.49
N GLY A 351 22.17 -12.66 -7.64
CA GLY A 351 23.57 -12.32 -7.41
C GLY A 351 24.52 -12.72 -8.55
N GLU A 352 24.04 -13.54 -9.48
CA GLU A 352 24.78 -14.12 -10.61
C GLU A 352 24.17 -13.71 -11.97
N ALA A 353 23.15 -12.83 -11.98
CA ALA A 353 22.38 -12.47 -13.16
C ALA A 353 23.23 -11.79 -14.25
N ALA A 354 22.96 -12.17 -15.51
CA ALA A 354 23.71 -11.70 -16.68
C ALA A 354 23.40 -10.23 -17.06
N SER A 355 22.23 -9.72 -16.67
CA SER A 355 21.80 -8.35 -16.91
C SER A 355 21.15 -7.73 -15.66
N ASP A 356 21.13 -6.41 -15.60
CA ASP A 356 20.45 -5.69 -14.52
C ASP A 356 18.93 -5.90 -14.54
N ASP A 357 18.33 -6.05 -15.72
CA ASP A 357 16.90 -6.31 -15.87
C ASP A 357 16.52 -7.69 -15.32
N ASP A 358 17.32 -8.72 -15.63
CA ASP A 358 17.12 -10.08 -15.09
C ASP A 358 17.29 -10.08 -13.57
N ARG A 359 18.29 -9.35 -13.07
CA ARG A 359 18.52 -9.17 -11.63
C ARG A 359 17.31 -8.55 -10.94
N VAL A 360 16.79 -7.45 -11.48
CA VAL A 360 15.60 -6.77 -10.93
C VAL A 360 14.39 -7.69 -10.99
N ALA A 361 14.17 -8.39 -12.10
CA ALA A 361 13.05 -9.34 -12.22
C ALA A 361 13.12 -10.44 -11.15
N SER A 362 14.29 -11.05 -10.95
CA SER A 362 14.49 -12.12 -9.96
C SER A 362 14.33 -11.63 -8.52
N VAL A 363 14.90 -10.48 -8.16
CA VAL A 363 14.72 -9.89 -6.81
C VAL A 363 13.25 -9.57 -6.56
N ARG A 364 12.56 -8.96 -7.53
CA ARG A 364 11.14 -8.61 -7.35
C ARG A 364 10.25 -9.84 -7.26
N ALA A 365 10.53 -10.89 -8.02
CA ALA A 365 9.84 -12.18 -7.89
C ALA A 365 10.11 -12.82 -6.52
N ALA A 366 11.36 -12.80 -6.03
CA ALA A 366 11.70 -13.31 -4.71
C ALA A 366 10.94 -12.57 -3.59
N ILE A 367 10.91 -11.23 -3.61
CA ILE A 367 10.13 -10.41 -2.66
C ILE A 367 8.65 -10.82 -2.69
N GLN A 368 8.09 -10.99 -3.90
CA GLN A 368 6.69 -11.36 -4.05
C GLN A 368 6.36 -12.71 -3.41
N LEU A 369 7.21 -13.72 -3.59
CA LEU A 369 7.03 -15.05 -3.00
C LEU A 369 7.24 -15.05 -1.48
N VAL A 370 8.24 -14.30 -0.97
CA VAL A 370 8.47 -14.14 0.48
C VAL A 370 7.26 -13.51 1.15
N ASN A 371 6.70 -12.45 0.56
CA ASN A 371 5.52 -11.78 1.10
C ASN A 371 4.27 -12.69 1.09
N LEU A 372 4.10 -13.54 0.06
CA LEU A 372 3.01 -14.54 0.06
C LEU A 372 3.20 -15.59 1.16
N ALA A 373 4.44 -16.03 1.40
CA ALA A 373 4.73 -16.99 2.46
C ALA A 373 4.47 -16.41 3.84
N ASP A 374 4.88 -15.15 4.06
CA ASP A 374 4.65 -14.43 5.31
C ASP A 374 3.15 -14.20 5.56
N LEU A 375 2.40 -13.84 4.51
CA LEU A 375 0.95 -13.71 4.59
C LEU A 375 0.30 -15.00 5.07
N ILE A 376 0.65 -16.16 4.49
CA ILE A 376 0.11 -17.45 4.91
C ILE A 376 0.49 -17.71 6.37
N ALA A 377 1.75 -17.45 6.74
CA ALA A 377 2.19 -17.64 8.11
C ALA A 377 1.29 -16.86 9.07
N VAL A 378 1.18 -15.53 8.90
CA VAL A 378 0.42 -14.65 9.81
C VAL A 378 -1.08 -14.95 9.81
N THR A 379 -1.66 -15.38 8.68
CA THR A 379 -3.12 -15.58 8.55
C THR A 379 -3.60 -17.00 8.80
N THR A 380 -2.70 -17.96 9.05
CA THR A 380 -3.08 -19.32 9.45
C THR A 380 -3.55 -19.34 10.90
N ARG A 381 -4.79 -19.81 11.13
CA ARG A 381 -5.40 -19.88 12.47
C ARG A 381 -4.89 -21.09 13.25
N ALA A 382 -4.86 -20.96 14.57
CA ALA A 382 -4.65 -22.05 15.53
C ALA A 382 -5.89 -22.94 15.69
#